data_AF-A0A0F7LNT1-F1
#
_entry.id   AF-A0A0F7LNT1-F1
#
_cell.length_a   1.000
_cell.length_b   1.000
_cell.length_c   1.000
_cell.angle_alpha   90.00
_cell.angle_beta   90.00
_cell.angle_gamma   90.00
#
_symmetry.space_group_name_H-M   'P 1'
#
loop_
_entity.id
_entity.type
_entity.pdbx_description
1 polymer ?
#
loop_
_entity_poly.entity_id
_entity_poly.type
_entity_poly.pdbx_seq_one_letter_code
_entity_poly.pdbx_strand_id
1 'polypeptide(L)'
;METLDYFSQLKSQLAAFTFLNGDGLTVSRLGISITLFFKQGYTQEKKQHILACYRRFREEFSTHLRFHRHELKGLKKYSPENITKVEESILNQQKNQPSSWVVSDAKNLYEAPHYLMRYMDSREISGDNSSSYLSLTLPWDYLKEQDGMTKFMAWLDFLCEQLEPDWGDCGYCLVLPRDYHDYFPLEYQLAQRYPALQVNSTVHTTLRDYAHAIRSINWITLLSKRFVRRLGGEIWIRKTLARYTDVVISPYSNGLMIRAGQYPNLTPLPGSVPASYFAINQLIRPIRFVPGEGDSLHFYGEGHFDDISTQTWYARYDRGPLHITPIRGGEPALVSGIWRTDSLPGKQYFFAQGATTFDIQGAESGTTVWHLIREAANMWE
;
A
#
# COMPACT_ATOMS: atom_id res chain seq x y z
N MET A 1 4.88 -15.51 -19.47
CA MET A 1 3.83 -16.48 -19.11
C MET A 1 2.59 -16.10 -19.88
N GLU A 2 2.01 -17.04 -20.62
CA GLU A 2 0.75 -16.79 -21.33
C GLU A 2 -0.39 -16.61 -20.31
N THR A 3 -1.38 -15.77 -20.64
CA THR A 3 -2.48 -15.44 -19.72
C THR A 3 -3.24 -16.66 -19.20
N LEU A 4 -3.41 -17.70 -20.03
CA LEU A 4 -4.09 -18.94 -19.66
C LEU A 4 -3.32 -19.74 -18.58
N ASP A 5 -1.99 -19.73 -18.66
CA ASP A 5 -1.09 -20.42 -17.74
C ASP A 5 -1.11 -19.74 -16.36
N TYR A 6 -1.09 -18.40 -16.33
CA TYR A 6 -1.20 -17.61 -15.10
C TYR A 6 -2.44 -17.95 -14.26
N PHE A 7 -3.63 -17.88 -14.84
CA PHE A 7 -4.86 -18.13 -14.09
C PHE A 7 -5.04 -19.59 -13.70
N SER A 8 -4.47 -20.52 -14.47
CA SER A 8 -4.44 -21.94 -14.13
C SER A 8 -3.54 -22.19 -12.93
N GLN A 9 -2.35 -21.58 -12.91
CA GLN A 9 -1.43 -21.61 -11.78
C GLN A 9 -2.08 -20.98 -10.54
N LEU A 10 -2.70 -19.80 -10.66
CA LEU A 10 -3.40 -19.14 -9.57
C LEU A 10 -4.52 -20.03 -8.99
N LYS A 11 -5.34 -20.63 -9.87
CA LYS A 11 -6.42 -21.54 -9.47
C LYS A 11 -5.89 -22.76 -8.71
N SER A 12 -4.73 -23.30 -9.11
CA SER A 12 -4.12 -24.47 -8.45
C SER A 12 -3.72 -24.19 -6.98
N GLN A 13 -3.53 -22.92 -6.62
CA GLN A 13 -3.08 -22.51 -5.29
C GLN A 13 -4.22 -22.14 -4.34
N LEU A 14 -5.46 -21.98 -4.83
CA LEU A 14 -6.58 -21.45 -4.04
C LEU A 14 -6.86 -22.23 -2.76
N ALA A 15 -6.69 -23.55 -2.80
CA ALA A 15 -6.87 -24.40 -1.64
C ALA A 15 -5.98 -23.99 -0.45
N ALA A 16 -4.82 -23.39 -0.72
CA ALA A 16 -3.92 -22.89 0.32
C ALA A 16 -4.43 -21.61 1.00
N PHE A 17 -5.43 -20.92 0.44
CA PHE A 17 -5.98 -19.67 0.98
C PHE A 17 -7.39 -19.83 1.54
N THR A 18 -8.05 -20.95 1.26
CA THR A 18 -9.44 -21.21 1.67
C THR A 18 -9.47 -22.11 2.89
N PHE A 19 -9.76 -21.55 4.05
CA PHE A 19 -9.93 -22.30 5.30
C PHE A 19 -11.39 -22.29 5.74
N LEU A 20 -11.84 -23.47 6.18
CA LEU A 20 -13.14 -23.65 6.83
C LEU A 20 -12.91 -23.85 8.33
N ASN A 21 -13.69 -23.18 9.17
CA ASN A 21 -13.68 -23.47 10.60
C ASN A 21 -14.47 -24.76 10.93
N GLY A 22 -14.54 -25.13 12.21
CA GLY A 22 -15.26 -26.32 12.68
C GLY A 22 -16.75 -26.36 12.32
N ASP A 23 -17.36 -25.19 12.08
CA ASP A 23 -18.77 -25.06 11.68
C ASP A 23 -18.97 -25.08 10.15
N GLY A 24 -17.89 -25.30 9.38
CA GLY A 24 -17.91 -25.28 7.92
C GLY A 24 -18.00 -23.88 7.31
N LEU A 25 -17.77 -22.83 8.09
CA LEU A 25 -17.77 -21.45 7.61
C LEU A 25 -16.42 -21.11 6.98
N THR A 26 -16.43 -20.43 5.84
CA THR A 26 -15.19 -19.97 5.20
C THR A 26 -14.62 -18.75 5.91
N VAL A 27 -13.53 -18.96 6.65
CA VAL A 27 -12.86 -17.97 7.51
C VAL A 27 -11.62 -17.37 6.85
N SER A 28 -11.23 -17.85 5.68
CA SER A 28 -10.27 -17.14 4.84
C SER A 28 -10.50 -17.46 3.37
N ARG A 29 -10.09 -16.54 2.50
CA ARG A 29 -10.01 -16.77 1.06
C ARG A 29 -9.02 -15.81 0.40
N LEU A 30 -8.59 -16.15 -0.81
CA LEU A 30 -7.81 -15.24 -1.63
C LEU A 30 -8.71 -14.14 -2.19
N GLY A 31 -8.23 -12.89 -2.15
CA GLY A 31 -8.86 -11.75 -2.81
C GLY A 31 -7.80 -10.86 -3.45
N ILE A 32 -8.22 -9.99 -4.36
CA ILE A 32 -7.36 -8.92 -4.91
C ILE A 32 -7.78 -7.59 -4.31
N SER A 33 -6.82 -6.80 -3.84
CA SER A 33 -7.11 -5.55 -3.13
C SER A 33 -6.48 -4.33 -3.76
N ILE A 34 -7.17 -3.20 -3.56
CA ILE A 34 -6.67 -1.84 -3.69
C ILE A 34 -6.64 -1.25 -2.27
N THR A 35 -5.48 -0.80 -1.82
CA THR A 35 -5.21 -0.33 -0.45
C THR A 35 -4.60 1.07 -0.54
N LEU A 36 -5.34 2.12 -0.15
CA LEU A 36 -4.97 3.52 -0.38
C LEU A 36 -4.91 4.31 0.92
N PHE A 37 -3.87 5.13 1.07
CA PHE A 37 -3.68 6.06 2.18
C PHE A 37 -3.72 7.50 1.66
N PHE A 38 -4.52 8.34 2.29
CA PHE A 38 -4.75 9.72 1.86
C PHE A 38 -4.85 10.65 3.06
N LYS A 39 -4.71 11.96 2.83
CA LYS A 39 -4.73 12.97 3.90
C LYS A 39 -6.13 13.54 4.11
N GLN A 40 -6.33 14.09 5.30
CA GLN A 40 -7.46 14.97 5.62
C GLN A 40 -8.87 14.38 5.33
N GLY A 41 -9.05 13.07 5.53
CA GLY A 41 -10.36 12.45 5.34
C GLY A 41 -11.46 13.03 6.26
N TYR A 42 -11.09 13.63 7.40
CA TYR A 42 -12.00 14.26 8.34
C TYR A 42 -12.73 15.49 7.78
N THR A 43 -12.27 16.03 6.66
CA THR A 43 -12.87 17.21 6.01
C THR A 43 -14.19 16.86 5.33
N GLN A 44 -15.10 17.84 5.24
CA GLN A 44 -16.42 17.62 4.64
C GLN A 44 -16.31 17.22 3.16
N GLU A 45 -15.42 17.88 2.43
CA GLU A 45 -15.14 17.59 1.03
C GLU A 45 -14.63 16.15 0.85
N LYS A 46 -13.62 15.73 1.62
CA LYS A 46 -13.07 14.37 1.48
C LYS A 46 -14.08 13.30 1.89
N LYS A 47 -14.96 13.57 2.86
CA LYS A 47 -16.10 12.68 3.17
C LYS A 47 -17.07 12.51 2.00
N GLN A 48 -17.39 13.57 1.27
CA GLN A 48 -18.23 13.47 0.08
C GLN A 48 -17.58 12.57 -0.99
N HIS A 49 -16.27 12.71 -1.20
CA HIS A 49 -15.51 11.84 -2.09
C HIS A 49 -15.46 10.38 -1.62
N ILE A 50 -15.27 10.14 -0.32
CA ILE A 50 -15.37 8.79 0.26
C ILE A 50 -16.74 8.20 -0.02
N LEU A 51 -17.82 8.96 0.20
CA LEU A 51 -19.18 8.48 -0.08
C LEU A 51 -19.42 8.23 -1.57
N ALA A 52 -18.81 8.99 -2.47
CA ALA A 52 -18.84 8.70 -3.91
C ALA A 52 -18.20 7.34 -4.22
N CYS A 53 -17.09 6.98 -3.56
CA CYS A 53 -16.48 5.65 -3.65
C CYS A 53 -17.45 4.54 -3.22
N TYR A 54 -18.12 4.71 -2.08
CA TYR A 54 -19.12 3.75 -1.61
C TYR A 54 -20.35 3.68 -2.50
N ARG A 55 -20.80 4.80 -3.08
CA ARG A 55 -21.92 4.82 -4.02
C ARG A 55 -21.61 3.97 -5.25
N ARG A 56 -20.46 4.20 -5.90
CA ARG A 56 -20.02 3.37 -7.04
C ARG A 56 -19.94 1.89 -6.67
N PHE A 57 -19.39 1.57 -5.49
CA PHE A 57 -19.24 0.18 -5.04
C PHE A 57 -20.59 -0.51 -4.86
N ARG A 58 -21.55 0.22 -4.28
CA ARG A 58 -22.91 -0.26 -4.08
C ARG A 58 -23.66 -0.40 -5.41
N GLU A 59 -23.50 0.53 -6.34
CA GLU A 59 -24.13 0.45 -7.66
C GLU A 59 -23.64 -0.78 -8.44
N GLU A 60 -22.32 -0.99 -8.47
CA GLU A 60 -21.71 -2.08 -9.22
C GLU A 60 -21.97 -3.47 -8.60
N PHE A 61 -21.92 -3.58 -7.27
CA PHE A 61 -21.99 -4.88 -6.58
C PHE A 61 -23.27 -5.10 -5.76
N SER A 62 -24.30 -4.26 -5.92
CA SER A 62 -25.54 -4.27 -5.13
C SER A 62 -26.18 -5.66 -4.93
N THR A 63 -26.16 -6.50 -5.96
CA THR A 63 -26.74 -7.85 -5.96
C THR A 63 -26.04 -8.80 -4.97
N HIS A 64 -24.75 -8.56 -4.70
CA HIS A 64 -23.91 -9.36 -3.82
C HIS A 64 -23.98 -8.89 -2.36
N LEU A 65 -24.14 -7.58 -2.12
CA LEU A 65 -24.01 -7.01 -0.79
C LEU A 65 -25.10 -7.54 0.17
N ARG A 66 -24.68 -7.82 1.41
CA ARG A 66 -25.57 -8.41 2.44
C ARG A 66 -25.58 -7.59 3.73
N PHE A 67 -24.43 -7.05 4.13
CA PHE A 67 -24.30 -6.36 5.41
C PHE A 67 -23.38 -5.15 5.36
N HIS A 68 -23.52 -4.30 6.37
CA HIS A 68 -22.61 -3.19 6.62
C HIS A 68 -22.41 -2.94 8.12
N ARG A 69 -21.33 -2.23 8.44
CA ARG A 69 -20.93 -1.89 9.82
C ARG A 69 -20.34 -0.48 9.88
N HIS A 70 -20.91 0.40 10.69
CA HIS A 70 -20.47 1.79 10.85
C HIS A 70 -19.88 2.03 12.24
N GLU A 71 -18.77 2.77 12.36
CA GLU A 71 -18.13 3.17 13.63
C GLU A 71 -17.81 2.00 14.57
N LEU A 72 -17.44 0.85 14.02
CA LEU A 72 -17.20 -0.37 14.79
C LEU A 72 -18.41 -0.91 15.59
N LYS A 73 -19.59 -0.29 15.48
CA LYS A 73 -20.86 -0.72 16.10
C LYS A 73 -21.39 -1.98 15.41
N GLY A 74 -22.39 -2.64 16.01
CA GLY A 74 -22.91 -3.93 15.54
C GLY A 74 -23.32 -3.99 14.05
N LEU A 75 -23.31 -5.20 13.50
CA LEU A 75 -23.66 -5.48 12.11
C LEU A 75 -25.12 -5.09 11.81
N LYS A 76 -25.35 -4.40 10.69
CA LYS A 76 -26.69 -4.06 10.19
C LYS A 76 -26.92 -4.70 8.82
N LYS A 77 -28.17 -5.13 8.58
CA LYS A 77 -28.61 -5.60 7.25
C LYS A 77 -28.48 -4.47 6.23
N TYR A 78 -27.97 -4.81 5.06
CA TYR A 78 -27.92 -3.88 3.93
C TYR A 78 -29.35 -3.53 3.48
N SER A 79 -29.75 -2.26 3.62
CA SER A 79 -31.00 -1.70 3.11
C SER A 79 -30.82 -0.23 2.75
N PRO A 80 -31.54 0.32 1.74
CA PRO A 80 -31.40 1.71 1.34
C PRO A 80 -31.53 2.70 2.52
N GLU A 81 -32.47 2.46 3.43
CA GLU A 81 -32.73 3.31 4.58
C GLU A 81 -31.56 3.32 5.57
N ASN A 82 -30.95 2.15 5.81
CA ASN A 82 -29.78 2.05 6.67
C ASN A 82 -28.54 2.70 6.04
N ILE A 83 -28.43 2.64 4.71
CA ILE A 83 -27.33 3.30 4.01
C ILE A 83 -27.47 4.82 4.11
N THR A 84 -28.63 5.39 3.80
CA THR A 84 -28.86 6.83 3.92
C THR A 84 -28.52 7.34 5.32
N LYS A 85 -28.95 6.62 6.37
CA LYS A 85 -28.61 6.96 7.76
C LYS A 85 -27.10 6.96 8.03
N VAL A 86 -26.35 6.03 7.45
CA VAL A 86 -24.89 5.99 7.61
C VAL A 86 -24.22 7.10 6.81
N GLU A 87 -24.67 7.38 5.59
CA GLU A 87 -24.15 8.49 4.78
C GLU A 87 -24.34 9.84 5.49
N GLU A 88 -25.54 10.10 6.03
CA GLU A 88 -25.84 11.27 6.85
C GLU A 88 -24.96 11.31 8.11
N SER A 89 -24.78 10.19 8.79
CA SER A 89 -23.92 10.10 9.99
C SER A 89 -22.47 10.46 9.67
N ILE A 90 -21.93 9.97 8.55
CA ILE A 90 -20.55 10.27 8.12
C ILE A 90 -20.39 11.76 7.84
N LEU A 91 -21.33 12.35 7.09
CA LEU A 91 -21.33 13.78 6.75
C LEU A 91 -21.48 14.68 7.98
N ASN A 92 -22.24 14.26 8.99
CA ASN A 92 -22.45 15.03 10.21
C ASN A 92 -21.40 14.76 11.30
N GLN A 93 -20.49 13.80 11.06
CA GLN A 93 -19.47 13.43 12.05
C GLN A 93 -18.50 14.59 12.31
N GLN A 94 -18.23 14.87 13.59
CA GLN A 94 -17.26 15.92 13.96
C GLN A 94 -15.82 15.49 13.64
N LYS A 95 -14.95 16.46 13.30
CA LYS A 95 -13.59 16.24 12.74
C LYS A 95 -12.62 15.42 13.60
N ASN A 96 -12.90 15.23 14.89
CA ASN A 96 -12.03 14.48 15.82
C ASN A 96 -12.68 13.20 16.35
N GLN A 97 -13.87 12.85 15.86
CA GLN A 97 -14.54 11.60 16.21
C GLN A 97 -14.18 10.51 15.20
N PRO A 98 -14.07 9.24 15.63
CA PRO A 98 -13.82 8.13 14.71
C PRO A 98 -14.91 8.08 13.63
N SER A 99 -14.50 7.96 12.37
CA SER A 99 -15.41 7.68 11.26
C SER A 99 -14.88 6.48 10.49
N SER A 100 -15.70 5.44 10.37
CA SER A 100 -15.35 4.22 9.65
C SER A 100 -16.60 3.53 9.15
N TRP A 101 -16.47 2.86 8.01
CA TRP A 101 -17.54 2.07 7.45
C TRP A 101 -16.96 0.84 6.78
N VAL A 102 -17.69 -0.26 6.89
CA VAL A 102 -17.41 -1.55 6.24
C VAL A 102 -18.69 -1.97 5.53
N VAL A 103 -18.58 -2.36 4.26
CA VAL A 103 -19.68 -2.92 3.46
C VAL A 103 -19.18 -4.18 2.77
N SER A 104 -19.94 -5.28 2.86
CA SER A 104 -19.51 -6.57 2.29
C SER A 104 -20.66 -7.50 1.90
N ASP A 105 -20.30 -8.57 1.19
CA ASP A 105 -21.17 -9.70 0.82
C ASP A 105 -21.20 -10.84 1.86
N ALA A 106 -20.27 -10.87 2.83
CA ALA A 106 -20.22 -11.88 3.91
C ALA A 106 -21.56 -12.02 4.63
N LYS A 107 -22.00 -13.25 4.96
CA LYS A 107 -23.33 -13.50 5.56
C LYS A 107 -23.41 -13.16 7.05
N ASN A 108 -22.27 -13.06 7.72
CA ASN A 108 -22.16 -12.69 9.13
C ASN A 108 -20.74 -12.16 9.40
N LEU A 109 -20.45 -11.82 10.65
CA LEU A 109 -19.15 -11.26 11.06
C LEU A 109 -17.99 -12.27 10.99
N TYR A 110 -18.27 -13.57 10.96
CA TYR A 110 -17.30 -14.66 11.06
C TYR A 110 -16.93 -15.26 9.70
N GLU A 111 -17.53 -14.77 8.61
CA GLU A 111 -17.25 -15.24 7.25
C GLU A 111 -16.32 -14.24 6.53
N ALA A 112 -15.27 -14.75 5.90
CA ALA A 112 -14.46 -13.93 5.00
C ALA A 112 -15.34 -13.48 3.80
N PRO A 113 -15.37 -12.20 3.43
CA PRO A 113 -16.15 -11.73 2.26
C PRO A 113 -15.41 -11.98 0.92
N HIS A 114 -16.15 -11.96 -0.20
CA HIS A 114 -15.55 -11.80 -1.54
C HIS A 114 -15.45 -10.33 -1.95
N TYR A 115 -16.48 -9.56 -1.63
CA TYR A 115 -16.57 -8.13 -1.92
C TYR A 115 -16.54 -7.37 -0.61
N LEU A 116 -15.56 -6.49 -0.46
CA LEU A 116 -15.36 -5.74 0.78
C LEU A 116 -14.83 -4.36 0.47
N MET A 117 -15.58 -3.33 0.85
CA MET A 117 -15.06 -1.97 0.94
C MET A 117 -15.03 -1.54 2.40
N ARG A 118 -13.90 -1.03 2.85
CA ARG A 118 -13.75 -0.47 4.20
C ARG A 118 -12.91 0.78 4.19
N TYR A 119 -13.25 1.74 5.05
CA TYR A 119 -12.44 2.93 5.27
C TYR A 119 -12.33 3.24 6.75
N MET A 120 -11.26 3.96 7.11
CA MET A 120 -11.13 4.59 8.42
C MET A 120 -10.51 5.97 8.25
N ASP A 121 -11.07 6.91 8.99
CA ASP A 121 -10.69 8.30 8.87
C ASP A 121 -9.57 8.72 9.84
N SER A 122 -8.83 9.75 9.44
CA SER A 122 -7.91 10.49 10.30
C SER A 122 -8.69 11.48 11.17
N ARG A 123 -8.00 12.08 12.14
CA ARG A 123 -8.56 13.12 13.02
C ARG A 123 -7.84 14.43 12.75
N GLU A 124 -8.56 15.56 12.80
CA GLU A 124 -7.98 16.90 12.62
C GLU A 124 -6.82 17.17 13.57
N ILE A 125 -6.92 16.73 14.83
CA ILE A 125 -5.85 16.88 15.83
C ILE A 125 -4.54 16.17 15.44
N SER A 126 -4.60 15.20 14.52
CA SER A 126 -3.41 14.51 14.03
C SER A 126 -2.75 15.24 12.85
N GLY A 127 -3.41 16.24 12.24
CA GLY A 127 -2.90 16.97 11.08
C GLY A 127 -2.36 16.02 10.00
N ASP A 128 -1.17 16.30 9.50
CA ASP A 128 -0.48 15.47 8.51
C ASP A 128 0.27 14.26 9.12
N ASN A 129 0.30 14.13 10.46
CA ASN A 129 0.94 13.02 11.19
C ASN A 129 0.06 11.77 11.30
N SER A 130 -1.04 11.71 10.54
CA SER A 130 -1.82 10.50 10.33
C SER A 130 -2.36 10.50 8.91
N SER A 131 -2.60 9.30 8.39
CA SER A 131 -3.35 9.11 7.16
C SER A 131 -4.79 8.69 7.47
N SER A 132 -5.71 8.96 6.54
CA SER A 132 -6.94 8.21 6.37
C SER A 132 -6.65 7.01 5.45
N TYR A 133 -7.52 6.01 5.47
CA TYR A 133 -7.33 4.79 4.70
C TYR A 133 -8.64 4.32 4.07
N LEU A 134 -8.55 3.80 2.85
CA LEU A 134 -9.63 3.07 2.19
C LEU A 134 -9.07 1.82 1.51
N SER A 135 -9.82 0.73 1.60
CA SER A 135 -9.58 -0.45 0.76
C SER A 135 -10.83 -0.95 0.09
N LEU A 136 -10.59 -1.46 -1.13
CA LEU A 136 -11.51 -2.26 -1.90
C LEU A 136 -10.88 -3.64 -2.09
N THR A 137 -11.62 -4.69 -1.76
CA THR A 137 -11.25 -6.08 -2.04
C THR A 137 -12.31 -6.70 -2.92
N LEU A 138 -11.84 -7.39 -3.96
CA LEU A 138 -12.63 -8.06 -4.98
C LEU A 138 -12.24 -9.55 -5.04
N PRO A 139 -13.06 -10.41 -5.65
CA PRO A 139 -12.74 -11.82 -5.87
C PRO A 139 -11.36 -12.00 -6.54
N TRP A 140 -10.64 -13.06 -6.17
CA TRP A 140 -9.29 -13.34 -6.71
C TRP A 140 -9.26 -13.49 -8.23
N ASP A 141 -10.37 -13.91 -8.84
CA ASP A 141 -10.57 -14.13 -10.27
C ASP A 141 -11.17 -12.91 -10.99
N TYR A 142 -11.34 -11.77 -10.32
CA TYR A 142 -11.88 -10.55 -10.94
C TYR A 142 -11.08 -10.14 -12.20
N LEU A 143 -9.75 -10.31 -12.19
CA LEU A 143 -8.90 -10.02 -13.35
C LEU A 143 -9.07 -10.98 -14.53
N LYS A 144 -9.67 -12.15 -14.31
CA LYS A 144 -9.93 -13.18 -15.33
C LYS A 144 -11.22 -12.90 -16.10
N GLU A 145 -12.14 -12.15 -15.51
CA GLU A 145 -13.41 -11.79 -16.13
C GLU A 145 -13.20 -11.02 -17.45
N GLN A 146 -14.25 -10.97 -18.26
CA GLN A 146 -14.26 -10.13 -19.45
C GLN A 146 -13.98 -8.66 -19.05
N ASP A 147 -12.92 -8.10 -19.65
CA ASP A 147 -12.38 -6.77 -19.36
C ASP A 147 -11.96 -6.57 -17.89
N GLY A 148 -11.69 -7.64 -17.13
CA GLY A 148 -11.40 -7.58 -15.70
C GLY A 148 -10.21 -6.67 -15.34
N MET A 149 -9.14 -6.73 -16.13
CA MET A 149 -7.99 -5.81 -15.97
C MET A 149 -8.38 -4.35 -16.21
N THR A 150 -9.14 -4.07 -17.27
CA THR A 150 -9.61 -2.71 -17.59
C THR A 150 -10.53 -2.17 -16.50
N LYS A 151 -11.47 -2.99 -16.01
CA LYS A 151 -12.37 -2.61 -14.91
C LYS A 151 -11.61 -2.37 -13.60
N PHE A 152 -10.61 -3.19 -13.29
CA PHE A 152 -9.77 -3.01 -12.11
C PHE A 152 -8.98 -1.69 -12.18
N MET A 153 -8.37 -1.39 -13.33
CA MET A 153 -7.68 -0.11 -13.53
C MET A 153 -8.65 1.07 -13.47
N ALA A 154 -9.84 0.97 -14.05
CA ALA A 154 -10.88 2.00 -13.96
C ALA A 154 -11.39 2.21 -12.52
N TRP A 155 -11.35 1.18 -11.67
CA TRP A 155 -11.58 1.31 -10.23
C TRP A 155 -10.45 2.09 -9.58
N LEU A 156 -9.20 1.71 -9.85
CA LEU A 156 -8.03 2.38 -9.29
C LEU A 156 -7.98 3.86 -9.67
N ASP A 157 -8.16 4.19 -10.96
CA ASP A 157 -8.16 5.56 -11.47
C ASP A 157 -9.22 6.42 -10.77
N PHE A 158 -10.45 5.92 -10.66
CA PHE A 158 -11.52 6.63 -9.98
C PHE A 158 -11.25 6.83 -8.49
N LEU A 159 -10.74 5.80 -7.79
CA LEU A 159 -10.36 5.96 -6.38
C LEU A 159 -9.24 7.00 -6.23
N CYS A 160 -8.29 7.04 -7.17
CA CYS A 160 -7.24 8.05 -7.23
C CYS A 160 -7.78 9.46 -7.48
N GLU A 161 -8.78 9.62 -8.35
CA GLU A 161 -9.45 10.90 -8.59
C GLU A 161 -10.23 11.39 -7.36
N GLN A 162 -10.94 10.50 -6.67
CA GLN A 162 -11.74 10.88 -5.50
C GLN A 162 -10.87 11.17 -4.26
N LEU A 163 -9.87 10.32 -4.01
CA LEU A 163 -9.15 10.34 -2.74
C LEU A 163 -7.82 11.08 -2.81
N GLU A 164 -7.21 11.18 -3.99
CA GLU A 164 -5.87 11.73 -4.21
C GLU A 164 -4.83 11.11 -3.28
N PRO A 165 -4.69 9.76 -3.28
CA PRO A 165 -3.88 9.06 -2.30
C PRO A 165 -2.45 9.58 -2.27
N ASP A 166 -1.92 9.70 -1.05
CA ASP A 166 -0.52 10.03 -0.82
C ASP A 166 0.35 8.83 -1.20
N TRP A 167 -0.10 7.62 -0.88
CA TRP A 167 0.46 6.38 -1.40
C TRP A 167 -0.55 5.24 -1.31
N GLY A 168 -0.23 4.10 -1.92
CA GLY A 168 -1.04 2.89 -1.81
C GLY A 168 -0.43 1.71 -2.55
N ASP A 169 -1.03 0.54 -2.38
CA ASP A 169 -0.59 -0.68 -3.06
C ASP A 169 -1.75 -1.59 -3.46
N CYS A 170 -1.56 -2.31 -4.56
CA CYS A 170 -2.52 -3.31 -5.05
C CYS A 170 -1.84 -4.66 -5.25
N GLY A 171 -2.57 -5.74 -4.96
CA GLY A 171 -2.04 -7.10 -5.05
C GLY A 171 -3.04 -8.12 -4.51
N TYR A 172 -2.61 -9.38 -4.42
CA TYR A 172 -3.41 -10.39 -3.72
C TYR A 172 -3.25 -10.26 -2.21
N CYS A 173 -4.32 -10.49 -1.48
CA CYS A 173 -4.33 -10.50 -0.01
C CYS A 173 -5.10 -11.72 0.51
N LEU A 174 -4.87 -12.05 1.77
CA LEU A 174 -5.75 -12.95 2.51
C LEU A 174 -6.95 -12.15 3.02
N VAL A 175 -8.14 -12.51 2.59
CA VAL A 175 -9.37 -11.91 3.10
C VAL A 175 -9.81 -12.68 4.32
N LEU A 176 -9.95 -11.97 5.43
CA LEU A 176 -10.31 -12.51 6.74
C LEU A 176 -11.64 -11.92 7.23
N PRO A 177 -12.36 -12.63 8.12
CA PRO A 177 -13.58 -12.15 8.76
C PRO A 177 -13.30 -11.05 9.80
N ARG A 178 -14.34 -10.61 10.52
CA ARG A 178 -14.21 -9.53 11.52
C ARG A 178 -13.34 -9.92 12.70
N ASP A 179 -13.39 -11.18 13.09
CA ASP A 179 -12.56 -11.87 14.07
C ASP A 179 -11.19 -12.27 13.48
N TYR A 180 -10.66 -11.48 12.54
CA TYR A 180 -9.36 -11.70 11.89
C TYR A 180 -8.17 -11.97 12.83
N HIS A 181 -8.27 -11.58 14.11
CA HIS A 181 -7.23 -11.79 15.10
C HIS A 181 -7.00 -13.28 15.40
N ASP A 182 -8.06 -14.09 15.36
CA ASP A 182 -7.97 -15.54 15.53
C ASP A 182 -7.25 -16.22 14.35
N TYR A 183 -7.10 -15.51 13.23
CA TYR A 183 -6.49 -16.00 11.98
C TYR A 183 -5.17 -15.29 11.63
N PHE A 184 -4.59 -14.53 12.57
CA PHE A 184 -3.24 -13.98 12.40
C PHE A 184 -2.19 -15.05 12.08
N PRO A 185 -2.17 -16.23 12.75
CA PRO A 185 -1.18 -17.25 12.43
C PRO A 185 -1.29 -17.77 11.00
N LEU A 186 -2.52 -17.83 10.48
CA LEU A 186 -2.76 -18.22 9.10
C LEU A 186 -2.22 -17.19 8.10
N GLU A 187 -2.49 -15.90 8.32
CA GLU A 187 -1.93 -14.83 7.47
C GLU A 187 -0.40 -14.83 7.51
N TYR A 188 0.19 -15.04 8.70
CA TYR A 188 1.64 -15.11 8.88
C TYR A 188 2.27 -16.28 8.11
N GLN A 189 1.74 -17.50 8.28
CA GLN A 189 2.24 -18.69 7.58
C GLN A 189 2.16 -18.52 6.05
N LEU A 190 1.08 -17.92 5.55
CA LEU A 190 0.94 -17.65 4.11
C LEU A 190 1.90 -16.55 3.65
N ALA A 191 2.13 -15.51 4.43
CA ALA A 191 3.10 -14.48 4.12
C ALA A 191 4.52 -15.06 4.02
N GLN A 192 4.92 -15.95 4.93
CA GLN A 192 6.21 -16.65 4.86
C GLN A 192 6.38 -17.46 3.57
N ARG A 193 5.29 -18.02 3.04
CA ARG A 193 5.29 -18.80 1.79
C ARG A 193 5.20 -17.93 0.54
N TYR A 194 4.48 -16.81 0.60
CA TYR A 194 4.15 -15.95 -0.55
C TYR A 194 4.62 -14.50 -0.31
N PRO A 195 5.87 -14.14 -0.69
CA PRO A 195 6.43 -12.81 -0.41
C PRO A 195 5.65 -11.62 -1.00
N ALA A 196 4.90 -11.87 -2.07
CA ALA A 196 4.09 -10.85 -2.75
C ALA A 196 2.66 -10.70 -2.18
N LEU A 197 2.25 -11.56 -1.24
CA LEU A 197 0.96 -11.44 -0.56
C LEU A 197 0.92 -10.13 0.24
N GLN A 198 -0.18 -9.39 0.16
CA GLN A 198 -0.44 -8.24 1.02
C GLN A 198 -0.93 -8.70 2.39
N VAL A 199 -0.23 -8.30 3.45
CA VAL A 199 -0.63 -8.48 4.84
C VAL A 199 -1.49 -7.27 5.23
N ASN A 200 -2.82 -7.42 5.19
CA ASN A 200 -3.76 -6.28 5.25
C ASN A 200 -4.70 -6.33 6.46
N SER A 201 -4.65 -7.37 7.29
CA SER A 201 -5.56 -7.57 8.44
C SER A 201 -5.56 -6.38 9.41
N THR A 202 -4.38 -5.85 9.74
CA THR A 202 -4.18 -4.79 10.74
C THR A 202 -3.85 -3.43 10.16
N VAL A 203 -3.79 -3.29 8.83
CA VAL A 203 -3.27 -2.06 8.18
C VAL A 203 -3.98 -0.75 8.58
N HIS A 204 -5.22 -0.87 9.08
CA HIS A 204 -5.98 0.24 9.62
C HIS A 204 -5.45 0.77 10.96
N THR A 205 -4.58 0.07 11.68
CA THR A 205 -4.07 0.52 12.98
C THR A 205 -2.76 1.29 12.88
N THR A 206 -2.07 1.23 11.73
CA THR A 206 -0.73 1.79 11.49
C THR A 206 -0.79 3.11 10.71
N LEU A 207 -1.90 3.84 10.81
CA LEU A 207 -2.14 5.06 10.01
C LEU A 207 -1.15 6.20 10.30
N ARG A 208 -0.54 6.21 11.49
CA ARG A 208 0.48 7.19 11.90
C ARG A 208 1.85 6.83 11.34
N ASP A 209 2.19 5.55 11.38
CA ASP A 209 3.45 5.00 10.87
C ASP A 209 3.65 5.34 9.39
N TYR A 210 2.55 5.36 8.65
CA TYR A 210 2.53 5.65 7.22
C TYR A 210 2.14 7.09 6.87
N ALA A 211 2.24 8.01 7.83
CA ALA A 211 1.96 9.42 7.60
C ALA A 211 3.02 10.06 6.69
N HIS A 212 4.28 9.67 6.87
CA HIS A 212 5.44 10.21 6.14
C HIS A 212 6.33 9.12 5.55
N ALA A 213 5.81 7.89 5.47
CA ALA A 213 6.51 6.75 4.91
C ALA A 213 5.52 5.84 4.20
N ILE A 214 6.02 5.00 3.31
CA ILE A 214 5.22 3.97 2.67
C ILE A 214 5.52 2.60 3.27
N ARG A 215 4.52 1.75 3.36
CA ARG A 215 4.68 0.42 3.96
C ARG A 215 5.64 -0.47 3.17
N SER A 216 5.34 -0.69 1.89
CA SER A 216 6.09 -1.62 1.03
C SER A 216 5.68 -1.43 -0.44
N ILE A 217 6.22 -2.28 -1.32
CA ILE A 217 5.81 -2.41 -2.71
C ILE A 217 4.86 -3.60 -2.89
N ASN A 218 4.09 -3.56 -3.97
CA ASN A 218 3.34 -4.72 -4.48
C ASN A 218 3.15 -4.59 -6.02
N TRP A 219 2.29 -5.43 -6.61
CA TRP A 219 2.00 -5.46 -8.05
C TRP A 219 1.76 -4.08 -8.64
N ILE A 220 0.97 -3.24 -7.98
CA ILE A 220 0.91 -1.80 -8.28
C ILE A 220 1.28 -1.05 -7.01
N THR A 221 2.19 -0.10 -7.12
CA THR A 221 2.58 0.81 -6.04
C THR A 221 2.29 2.25 -6.47
N LEU A 222 1.53 2.98 -5.67
CA LEU A 222 1.15 4.37 -5.90
C LEU A 222 1.99 5.29 -5.03
N LEU A 223 2.53 6.35 -5.64
CA LEU A 223 3.36 7.34 -4.98
C LEU A 223 2.88 8.74 -5.36
N SER A 224 2.56 9.56 -4.37
CA SER A 224 2.22 10.96 -4.62
C SER A 224 3.41 11.77 -5.13
N LYS A 225 3.15 12.97 -5.65
CA LYS A 225 4.16 13.97 -6.01
C LYS A 225 5.15 14.23 -4.87
N ARG A 226 4.73 14.13 -3.60
CA ARG A 226 5.62 14.28 -2.45
C ARG A 226 6.63 13.13 -2.37
N PHE A 227 6.17 11.88 -2.43
CA PHE A 227 7.07 10.73 -2.43
C PHE A 227 7.92 10.64 -3.70
N VAL A 228 7.35 10.98 -4.87
CA VAL A 228 8.09 11.05 -6.13
C VAL A 228 9.24 12.05 -6.04
N ARG A 229 9.02 13.24 -5.46
CA ARG A 229 10.10 14.22 -5.22
C ARG A 229 11.19 13.67 -4.31
N ARG A 230 10.83 13.01 -3.20
CA ARG A 230 11.77 12.38 -2.27
C ARG A 230 12.63 11.29 -2.91
N LEU A 231 12.17 10.71 -4.02
CA LEU A 231 12.91 9.70 -4.79
C LEU A 231 13.76 10.27 -5.93
N GLY A 232 13.87 11.59 -6.10
CA GLY A 232 14.61 12.20 -7.22
C GLY A 232 13.74 12.66 -8.39
N GLY A 233 12.42 12.59 -8.25
CA GLY A 233 11.48 12.99 -9.29
C GLY A 233 11.23 11.91 -10.35
N GLU A 234 10.22 12.15 -11.18
CA GLU A 234 9.75 11.18 -12.18
C GLU A 234 10.82 10.78 -13.20
N ILE A 235 11.65 11.73 -13.65
CA ILE A 235 12.74 11.46 -14.61
C ILE A 235 13.69 10.42 -14.04
N TRP A 236 14.08 10.57 -12.76
CA TRP A 236 14.97 9.62 -12.10
C TRP A 236 14.32 8.25 -11.91
N ILE A 237 13.05 8.21 -11.48
CA ILE A 237 12.28 6.97 -11.31
C ILE A 237 12.22 6.20 -12.65
N ARG A 238 11.84 6.87 -13.74
CA ARG A 238 11.77 6.27 -15.08
C ARG A 238 13.13 5.77 -15.54
N LYS A 239 14.19 6.57 -15.37
CA LYS A 239 15.57 6.17 -15.70
C LYS A 239 16.01 4.93 -14.92
N THR A 240 15.72 4.89 -13.61
CA THR A 240 16.10 3.78 -12.72
C THR A 240 15.43 2.48 -13.12
N LEU A 241 14.15 2.55 -13.50
CA LEU A 241 13.34 1.39 -13.82
C LEU A 241 13.32 1.02 -15.32
N ALA A 242 13.96 1.82 -16.19
CA ALA A 242 13.92 1.64 -17.66
C ALA A 242 14.39 0.26 -18.16
N ARG A 243 15.27 -0.42 -17.41
CA ARG A 243 15.79 -1.75 -17.78
C ARG A 243 14.82 -2.90 -17.47
N TYR A 244 13.75 -2.65 -16.72
CA TYR A 244 12.77 -3.67 -16.32
C TYR A 244 11.57 -3.57 -17.25
N THR A 245 11.56 -4.38 -18.32
CA THR A 245 10.57 -4.32 -19.39
C THR A 245 9.15 -4.70 -18.96
N ASP A 246 9.02 -5.36 -17.81
CA ASP A 246 7.74 -5.72 -17.18
C ASP A 246 7.17 -4.57 -16.32
N VAL A 247 7.91 -3.47 -16.15
CA VAL A 247 7.46 -2.31 -15.37
C VAL A 247 6.76 -1.29 -16.26
N VAL A 248 5.55 -0.89 -15.85
CA VAL A 248 4.79 0.20 -16.48
C VAL A 248 4.62 1.33 -15.46
N ILE A 249 4.97 2.56 -15.87
CA ILE A 249 4.83 3.76 -15.04
C ILE A 249 3.81 4.69 -15.69
N SER A 250 2.68 4.88 -15.02
CA SER A 250 1.57 5.72 -15.47
C SER A 250 1.33 6.86 -14.48
N PRO A 251 0.99 8.08 -14.93
CA PRO A 251 0.60 9.17 -14.04
C PRO A 251 -0.80 8.97 -13.46
N TYR A 252 -1.07 9.59 -12.31
CA TYR A 252 -2.41 9.86 -11.79
C TYR A 252 -2.48 11.29 -11.23
N SER A 253 -3.69 11.76 -10.87
CA SER A 253 -3.95 13.14 -10.42
C SER A 253 -2.92 13.69 -9.43
N ASN A 254 -2.50 12.87 -8.47
CA ASN A 254 -1.57 13.25 -7.40
C ASN A 254 -0.19 12.57 -7.50
N GLY A 255 0.19 11.88 -8.58
CA GLY A 255 1.52 11.24 -8.65
C GLY A 255 1.72 10.19 -9.73
N LEU A 256 2.42 9.10 -9.38
CA LEU A 256 2.73 7.98 -10.27
C LEU A 256 2.22 6.64 -9.73
N MET A 257 1.74 5.80 -10.64
CA MET A 257 1.53 4.37 -10.42
C MET A 257 2.66 3.58 -11.08
N ILE A 258 3.30 2.70 -10.33
CA ILE A 258 4.34 1.80 -10.81
C ILE A 258 3.78 0.37 -10.76
N ARG A 259 3.52 -0.23 -11.92
CA ARG A 259 3.02 -1.60 -12.05
C ARG A 259 4.14 -2.56 -12.43
N ALA A 260 4.34 -3.61 -11.65
CA ALA A 260 5.36 -4.64 -11.83
C ALA A 260 4.76 -5.93 -12.41
N GLY A 261 4.83 -6.08 -13.73
CA GLY A 261 4.23 -7.20 -14.46
C GLY A 261 2.79 -6.96 -14.89
N GLN A 262 2.31 -7.79 -15.81
CA GLN A 262 0.93 -7.71 -16.32
C GLN A 262 -0.10 -8.10 -15.25
N TYR A 263 0.23 -9.05 -14.38
CA TYR A 263 -0.63 -9.57 -13.33
C TYR A 263 0.12 -9.63 -11.99
N PRO A 264 -0.59 -9.61 -10.84
CA PRO A 264 0.06 -9.72 -9.53
C PRO A 264 0.81 -11.04 -9.37
N ASN A 265 2.01 -10.97 -8.79
CA ASN A 265 2.78 -12.19 -8.51
C ASN A 265 2.19 -12.91 -7.29
N LEU A 266 2.00 -14.22 -7.39
CA LEU A 266 1.66 -15.10 -6.26
C LEU A 266 2.48 -16.39 -6.33
N THR A 267 3.76 -16.27 -6.68
CA THR A 267 4.67 -17.41 -6.74
C THR A 267 5.13 -17.76 -5.31
N PRO A 268 4.91 -19.00 -4.83
CA PRO A 268 5.41 -19.43 -3.53
C PRO A 268 6.93 -19.62 -3.53
N LEU A 269 7.58 -19.43 -2.38
CA LEU A 269 8.95 -19.86 -2.17
C LEU A 269 9.07 -21.40 -2.29
N PRO A 270 10.20 -21.92 -2.81
CA PRO A 270 11.43 -21.22 -3.20
C PRO A 270 11.41 -20.64 -4.63
N GLY A 271 10.24 -20.51 -5.27
CA GLY A 271 10.12 -19.90 -6.58
C GLY A 271 10.62 -18.44 -6.62
N SER A 272 11.03 -17.98 -7.80
CA SER A 272 11.62 -16.63 -7.96
C SER A 272 10.55 -15.54 -7.96
N VAL A 273 10.72 -14.55 -7.09
CA VAL A 273 10.03 -13.26 -7.21
C VAL A 273 10.59 -12.49 -8.42
N PRO A 274 9.77 -11.76 -9.19
CA PRO A 274 10.25 -10.96 -10.32
C PRO A 274 11.33 -9.94 -9.93
N ALA A 275 12.32 -9.74 -10.80
CA ALA A 275 13.41 -8.78 -10.56
C ALA A 275 12.91 -7.34 -10.37
N SER A 276 11.80 -6.99 -11.01
CA SER A 276 11.12 -5.70 -10.87
C SER A 276 10.69 -5.39 -9.44
N TYR A 277 10.24 -6.39 -8.66
CA TYR A 277 9.85 -6.18 -7.25
C TYR A 277 11.04 -5.73 -6.41
N PHE A 278 12.20 -6.38 -6.58
CA PHE A 278 13.44 -5.98 -5.91
C PHE A 278 13.91 -4.59 -6.35
N ALA A 279 13.77 -4.27 -7.63
CA ALA A 279 14.17 -2.98 -8.18
C ALA A 279 13.33 -1.82 -7.64
N ILE A 280 12.00 -1.99 -7.62
CA ILE A 280 11.08 -0.99 -7.08
C ILE A 280 11.27 -0.89 -5.57
N ASN A 281 11.46 -2.01 -4.86
CA ASN A 281 11.78 -1.98 -3.43
C ASN A 281 13.06 -1.19 -3.16
N GLN A 282 14.13 -1.40 -3.93
CA GLN A 282 15.37 -0.66 -3.74
C GLN A 282 15.20 0.83 -4.04
N LEU A 283 14.41 1.18 -5.06
CA LEU A 283 14.07 2.57 -5.38
C LEU A 283 13.32 3.23 -4.21
N ILE A 284 12.30 2.58 -3.65
CA ILE A 284 11.45 3.19 -2.60
C ILE A 284 12.04 3.10 -1.18
N ARG A 285 13.10 2.30 -0.99
CA ARG A 285 13.68 2.03 0.34
C ARG A 285 13.98 3.30 1.17
N PRO A 286 14.45 4.42 0.59
CA PRO A 286 14.69 5.66 1.34
C PRO A 286 13.43 6.33 1.91
N ILE A 287 12.23 5.95 1.46
CA ILE A 287 10.94 6.48 1.93
C ILE A 287 10.06 5.39 2.57
N ARG A 288 10.59 4.17 2.72
CA ARG A 288 9.87 3.04 3.30
C ARG A 288 9.89 3.16 4.82
N PHE A 289 8.77 2.79 5.45
CA PHE A 289 8.70 2.67 6.90
C PHE A 289 9.73 1.64 7.40
N VAL A 290 10.43 1.97 8.49
CA VAL A 290 11.41 1.09 9.13
C VAL A 290 10.85 0.72 10.50
N PRO A 291 10.32 -0.51 10.67
CA PRO A 291 9.79 -0.95 11.96
C PRO A 291 10.89 -1.00 13.02
N GLY A 292 10.60 -0.44 14.19
CA GLY A 292 11.44 -0.49 15.38
C GLY A 292 11.11 -1.66 16.31
N GLU A 293 11.70 -1.63 17.51
CA GLU A 293 11.37 -2.57 18.59
C GLU A 293 9.90 -2.39 19.01
N GLY A 294 9.17 -3.50 19.10
CA GLY A 294 7.74 -3.49 19.43
C GLY A 294 6.78 -3.18 18.26
N ASP A 295 7.29 -2.78 17.09
CA ASP A 295 6.44 -2.61 15.90
C ASP A 295 6.11 -3.96 15.30
N SER A 296 4.82 -4.33 15.33
CA SER A 296 4.36 -5.58 14.76
C SER A 296 3.16 -5.43 13.81
N LEU A 297 3.15 -6.25 12.75
CA LEU A 297 2.01 -6.40 11.86
C LEU A 297 0.81 -7.09 12.52
N HIS A 298 0.99 -7.81 13.64
CA HIS A 298 -0.08 -8.47 14.40
C HIS A 298 0.02 -8.14 15.89
N PHE A 299 -1.08 -8.22 16.64
CA PHE A 299 -1.10 -7.70 18.02
C PHE A 299 -0.85 -8.74 19.11
N TYR A 300 -1.28 -9.98 18.91
CA TYR A 300 -1.19 -11.06 19.91
C TYR A 300 -1.49 -12.44 19.30
N GLY A 301 -1.23 -13.48 20.09
CA GLY A 301 -1.45 -14.89 19.75
C GLY A 301 -0.14 -15.67 19.78
N GLU A 302 -0.17 -16.95 19.42
CA GLU A 302 1.06 -17.70 19.08
C GLU A 302 1.17 -17.85 17.57
N GLY A 303 2.39 -17.82 17.03
CA GLY A 303 2.62 -18.07 15.60
C GLY A 303 2.13 -16.96 14.66
N HIS A 304 2.06 -15.73 15.12
CA HIS A 304 1.75 -14.54 14.30
C HIS A 304 3.02 -13.70 14.04
N PHE A 305 2.89 -12.59 13.30
CA PHE A 305 3.97 -11.61 13.19
C PHE A 305 4.29 -11.00 14.56
N ASP A 306 5.54 -11.11 15.00
CA ASP A 306 6.15 -10.31 16.07
C ASP A 306 7.00 -9.17 15.47
N ASP A 307 7.76 -8.45 16.29
CA ASP A 307 8.62 -7.36 15.84
C ASP A 307 9.78 -7.84 14.94
N ILE A 308 10.43 -8.95 15.28
CA ILE A 308 11.53 -9.55 14.50
C ILE A 308 11.06 -10.00 13.11
N SER A 309 9.96 -10.75 13.06
CA SER A 309 9.39 -11.24 11.81
C SER A 309 8.74 -10.12 11.00
N THR A 310 8.25 -9.06 11.66
CA THR A 310 7.82 -7.82 10.99
C THR A 310 9.01 -7.13 10.32
N GLN A 311 10.13 -6.93 11.01
CA GLN A 311 11.34 -6.39 10.39
C GLN A 311 11.80 -7.23 9.19
N THR A 312 11.78 -8.56 9.34
CA THR A 312 12.09 -9.50 8.25
C THR A 312 11.14 -9.33 7.06
N TRP A 313 9.84 -9.17 7.33
CA TRP A 313 8.83 -8.93 6.30
C TRP A 313 9.09 -7.65 5.52
N TYR A 314 9.38 -6.54 6.20
CA TYR A 314 9.71 -5.28 5.52
C TYR A 314 11.01 -5.39 4.72
N ALA A 315 11.98 -6.17 5.19
CA ALA A 315 13.27 -6.40 4.53
C ALA A 315 13.25 -7.49 3.43
N ARG A 316 12.12 -8.17 3.19
CA ARG A 316 12.04 -9.36 2.31
C ARG A 316 12.54 -9.18 0.86
N TYR A 317 12.59 -7.93 0.39
CA TYR A 317 13.10 -7.58 -0.95
C TYR A 317 14.44 -6.83 -0.91
N ASP A 318 15.07 -6.73 0.25
CA ASP A 318 16.35 -6.06 0.40
C ASP A 318 17.47 -6.98 -0.09
N ARG A 319 18.39 -6.45 -0.91
CA ARG A 319 19.55 -7.20 -1.43
C ARG A 319 20.86 -6.83 -0.71
N GLY A 320 20.75 -6.45 0.56
CA GLY A 320 21.85 -5.96 1.39
C GLY A 320 21.54 -4.60 2.04
N PRO A 321 22.51 -3.98 2.72
CA PRO A 321 22.35 -2.67 3.36
C PRO A 321 21.96 -1.56 2.38
N LEU A 322 21.25 -0.54 2.86
CA LEU A 322 20.99 0.67 2.07
C LEU A 322 22.22 1.56 2.14
N HIS A 323 22.97 1.66 1.05
CA HIS A 323 24.12 2.55 0.97
C HIS A 323 23.66 3.98 0.67
N ILE A 324 23.63 4.82 1.71
CA ILE A 324 23.28 6.25 1.60
C ILE A 324 24.44 7.08 1.05
N THR A 325 25.68 6.60 1.18
CA THR A 325 26.90 7.31 0.80
C THR A 325 27.98 6.32 0.33
N PRO A 326 28.84 6.69 -0.65
CA PRO A 326 28.77 7.93 -1.43
C PRO A 326 27.68 7.91 -2.50
N ILE A 327 27.32 9.09 -3.00
CA ILE A 327 26.47 9.28 -4.20
C ILE A 327 27.23 10.12 -5.24
N ARG A 328 26.87 9.99 -6.51
CA ARG A 328 27.51 10.74 -7.61
C ARG A 328 26.68 11.95 -8.05
N GLY A 329 27.35 12.94 -8.65
CA GLY A 329 26.68 14.03 -9.37
C GLY A 329 25.59 13.52 -10.31
N GLY A 330 24.43 14.18 -10.31
CA GLY A 330 23.26 13.76 -11.08
C GLY A 330 22.42 12.65 -10.43
N GLU A 331 22.86 12.06 -9.32
CA GLU A 331 22.05 11.15 -8.50
C GLU A 331 21.29 11.94 -7.41
N PRO A 332 20.07 11.52 -7.04
CA PRO A 332 19.33 12.13 -5.95
C PRO A 332 19.92 11.75 -4.59
N ALA A 333 19.97 12.71 -3.66
CA ALA A 333 20.30 12.43 -2.28
C ALA A 333 19.24 11.53 -1.63
N LEU A 334 19.63 10.39 -1.09
CA LEU A 334 18.69 9.43 -0.48
C LEU A 334 18.16 9.90 0.88
N VAL A 335 18.84 10.84 1.54
CA VAL A 335 18.44 11.47 2.80
C VAL A 335 18.70 12.97 2.75
N SER A 336 18.00 13.72 3.59
CA SER A 336 18.38 15.11 3.88
C SER A 336 19.64 15.11 4.72
N GLY A 337 20.61 15.98 4.42
CA GLY A 337 21.83 16.01 5.20
C GLY A 337 22.87 17.00 4.71
N ILE A 338 23.98 17.03 5.46
CA ILE A 338 25.18 17.79 5.14
C ILE A 338 26.18 16.86 4.46
N TRP A 339 26.64 17.25 3.29
CA TRP A 339 27.49 16.47 2.39
C TRP A 339 28.78 17.24 2.07
N ARG A 340 29.84 16.50 1.76
CA ARG A 340 31.12 17.03 1.26
C ARG A 340 31.59 16.28 0.04
N THR A 341 32.53 16.87 -0.67
CA THR A 341 33.28 16.22 -1.75
C THR A 341 34.77 16.51 -1.55
N ASP A 342 35.62 15.53 -1.83
CA ASP A 342 37.08 15.68 -1.68
C ASP A 342 37.66 16.67 -2.69
N SER A 343 36.94 16.92 -3.80
CA SER A 343 37.32 17.90 -4.82
C SER A 343 37.19 19.36 -4.35
N LEU A 344 36.47 19.62 -3.26
CA LEU A 344 36.38 20.94 -2.61
C LEU A 344 36.62 20.81 -1.10
N PRO A 345 37.88 20.57 -0.68
CA PRO A 345 38.20 20.38 0.73
C PRO A 345 37.71 21.54 1.60
N GLY A 346 37.06 21.21 2.72
CA GLY A 346 36.57 22.20 3.69
C GLY A 346 35.21 22.84 3.35
N LYS A 347 34.63 22.59 2.17
CA LYS A 347 33.25 23.04 1.86
C LYS A 347 32.23 21.96 2.22
N GLN A 348 31.08 22.41 2.71
CA GLN A 348 29.93 21.57 3.03
C GLN A 348 28.69 22.09 2.30
N TYR A 349 27.83 21.17 1.87
CA TYR A 349 26.61 21.46 1.14
C TYR A 349 25.45 20.73 1.79
N PHE A 350 24.29 21.37 1.82
CA PHE A 350 23.06 20.71 2.23
C PHE A 350 22.34 20.18 1.00
N PHE A 351 21.98 18.90 1.01
CA PHE A 351 21.04 18.33 0.05
C PHE A 351 19.80 17.85 0.81
N ALA A 352 18.63 18.28 0.36
CA ALA A 352 17.37 17.70 0.81
C ALA A 352 17.16 16.31 0.19
N GLN A 353 16.43 15.43 0.88
CA GLN A 353 16.06 14.13 0.31
C GLN A 353 15.38 14.31 -1.06
N GLY A 354 15.88 13.58 -2.05
CA GLY A 354 15.42 13.62 -3.44
C GLY A 354 16.02 14.75 -4.29
N ALA A 355 16.78 15.67 -3.70
CA ALA A 355 17.48 16.70 -4.48
C ALA A 355 18.57 16.06 -5.34
N THR A 356 18.59 16.38 -6.63
CA THR A 356 19.68 15.96 -7.54
C THR A 356 20.97 16.66 -7.14
N THR A 357 21.99 15.87 -6.83
CA THR A 357 23.32 16.41 -6.55
C THR A 357 23.96 16.97 -7.83
N PHE A 358 24.82 17.98 -7.68
CA PHE A 358 25.48 18.62 -8.82
C PHE A 358 26.93 18.14 -8.96
N ASP A 359 27.47 18.26 -10.17
CA ASP A 359 28.90 18.17 -10.39
C ASP A 359 29.55 19.53 -10.11
N ILE A 360 30.71 19.52 -9.43
CA ILE A 360 31.45 20.76 -9.18
C ILE A 360 31.88 21.41 -10.50
N GLN A 361 32.03 22.73 -10.49
CA GLN A 361 32.42 23.48 -11.68
C GLN A 361 33.74 22.95 -12.26
N GLY A 362 33.71 22.55 -13.54
CA GLY A 362 34.86 21.99 -14.25
C GLY A 362 35.00 20.47 -14.19
N ALA A 363 34.18 19.77 -13.41
CA ALA A 363 34.12 18.30 -13.43
C ALA A 363 33.24 17.79 -14.59
N GLU A 364 33.57 16.61 -15.09
CA GLU A 364 32.71 15.89 -16.03
C GLU A 364 31.41 15.46 -15.36
N SER A 365 30.33 15.34 -16.14
CA SER A 365 29.02 14.97 -15.61
C SER A 365 29.04 13.59 -14.96
N GLY A 366 28.54 13.48 -13.73
CA GLY A 366 28.45 12.25 -12.96
C GLY A 366 29.75 11.80 -12.29
N THR A 367 30.75 12.68 -12.19
CA THR A 367 32.07 12.34 -11.63
C THR A 367 32.30 12.89 -10.24
N THR A 368 31.53 13.89 -9.81
CA THR A 368 31.66 14.41 -8.43
C THR A 368 31.11 13.38 -7.45
N VAL A 369 31.94 12.97 -6.49
CA VAL A 369 31.56 12.04 -5.42
C VAL A 369 31.21 12.82 -4.17
N TRP A 370 30.00 12.61 -3.68
CA TRP A 370 29.46 13.23 -2.47
C TRP A 370 29.42 12.23 -1.32
N HIS A 371 29.98 12.62 -0.18
CA HIS A 371 29.98 11.86 1.05
C HIS A 371 29.11 12.55 2.10
N LEU A 372 28.13 11.81 2.62
CA LEU A 372 27.30 12.25 3.74
C LEU A 372 28.17 12.39 5.01
N ILE A 373 28.06 13.53 5.67
CA ILE A 373 28.70 13.81 6.97
C ILE A 373 27.70 13.59 8.10
N ARG A 374 26.49 14.13 7.93
CA ARG A 374 25.45 14.14 8.96
C ARG A 374 24.07 14.19 8.34
N GLU A 375 23.20 13.26 8.74
CA GLU A 375 21.78 13.29 8.38
C GLU A 375 21.07 14.45 9.08
N ALA A 376 20.05 14.99 8.42
CA ALA A 376 19.18 16.03 8.94
C ALA A 376 17.73 15.57 8.84
N ALA A 377 16.85 16.25 9.58
CA ALA A 377 15.41 16.00 9.49
C ALA A 377 14.93 16.16 8.04
N ASN A 378 13.93 15.38 7.68
CA ASN A 378 13.36 15.46 6.35
C ASN A 378 12.64 16.80 6.19
N MET A 379 12.86 17.51 5.08
CA MET A 379 12.19 18.79 4.85
C MET A 379 10.75 18.64 4.31
N TRP A 380 10.32 17.38 4.08
CA TRP A 380 9.02 17.03 3.53
C TRP A 380 8.02 16.50 4.58
N GLU A 381 8.44 16.51 5.85
CA GLU A 381 7.68 16.08 7.03
C GLU A 381 6.95 17.22 7.72
#